data_AF-A0A0S1AV45-F1
#
_entry.id   AF-A0A0S1AV45-F1
#
_cell.length_a   1.000
_cell.length_b   1.000
_cell.length_c   1.000
_cell.angle_alpha   90.00
_cell.angle_beta   90.00
_cell.angle_gamma   90.00
#
_symmetry.space_group_name_H-M   'P 1'
#
loop_
_entity.id
_entity.type
_entity.pdbx_description
1 polymer ?
#
loop_
_entity_poly.entity_id
_entity_poly.type
_entity_poly.pdbx_seq_one_letter_code
_entity_poly.pdbx_strand_id
1 'polypeptide(L)'
;MWDFVQTHLKQLPVIKVTNGYPQELLNIVERDPRRIYDRQASWFIRHGAMVPISTPDFLAELPVRFREMDGMVFLPEQLVEYEKARSRIPQVKQAELFVSDERSAIDWLTNFLLKRPSTRSEIHPEYIPQIGSAKRKGEIIPELDQLLEDNFLKYDGTGEVPSQIHSYLSTNHKDLRGLDKSSPALVAKAKDRWYVPDPNKAQDLEKKREKALLKEFETYKSFTGRKIKESRLEVLRAGFRAAWAAKDYQTIISIANKLPEETLQEDEKLLTLYDMALTRTEEN
;
A
#
# COMPACT_ATOMS: atom_id res chain seq x y z
N MET A 1 33.97 9.07 -20.45
CA MET A 1 33.54 8.32 -19.24
C MET A 1 32.09 8.60 -18.91
N TRP A 2 31.74 9.85 -18.57
CA TRP A 2 30.34 10.24 -18.29
C TRP A 2 29.41 10.12 -19.49
N ASP A 3 29.92 10.28 -20.72
CA ASP A 3 29.15 10.03 -21.95
C ASP A 3 28.66 8.58 -22.04
N PHE A 4 29.43 7.63 -21.49
CA PHE A 4 29.00 6.23 -21.41
C PHE A 4 27.80 6.11 -20.46
N VAL A 5 27.85 6.73 -19.28
CA VAL A 5 26.74 6.70 -18.32
C VAL A 5 25.49 7.33 -18.92
N GLN A 6 25.63 8.49 -19.57
CA GLN A 6 24.53 9.17 -20.23
C GLN A 6 23.92 8.29 -21.35
N THR A 7 24.76 7.67 -22.18
CA THR A 7 24.31 6.78 -23.25
C THR A 7 23.65 5.51 -22.70
N HIS A 8 24.20 4.95 -21.63
CA HIS A 8 23.64 3.78 -20.96
C HIS A 8 22.25 4.08 -20.39
N LEU A 9 22.10 5.19 -19.64
CA LEU A 9 20.81 5.61 -19.08
C LEU A 9 19.76 5.87 -20.16
N LYS A 10 20.14 6.38 -21.34
CA LYS A 10 19.23 6.56 -22.49
C LYS A 10 18.66 5.24 -23.02
N GLN A 11 19.41 4.14 -22.91
CA GLN A 11 19.00 2.83 -23.40
C GLN A 11 18.16 2.04 -22.39
N LEU A 12 18.15 2.46 -21.12
CA LEU A 12 17.37 1.80 -20.09
C LEU A 12 15.92 2.29 -20.08
N PRO A 13 14.94 1.39 -19.85
CA PRO A 13 13.56 1.82 -19.62
C PRO A 13 13.49 2.81 -18.45
N VAL A 14 12.63 3.82 -18.55
CA VAL A 14 12.41 4.81 -17.48
C VAL A 14 11.47 4.26 -16.42
N ILE A 15 10.43 3.55 -16.87
CA ILE A 15 9.38 2.98 -16.05
C ILE A 15 9.32 1.48 -16.31
N LYS A 16 9.21 0.70 -15.24
CA LYS A 16 8.92 -0.74 -15.29
C LYS A 16 7.82 -1.01 -14.28
N VAL A 17 6.76 -1.69 -14.72
CA VAL A 17 5.62 -2.02 -13.87
C VAL A 17 5.34 -3.52 -13.87
N THR A 18 4.65 -4.01 -12.85
CA THR A 18 4.12 -5.39 -12.85
C THR A 18 3.04 -5.55 -13.92
N ASN A 19 2.91 -6.77 -14.46
CA ASN A 19 1.87 -7.10 -15.46
C ASN A 19 0.47 -7.27 -14.83
N GLY A 20 0.27 -6.88 -13.57
CA GLY A 20 -0.96 -7.05 -12.81
C GLY A 20 -1.62 -5.72 -12.43
N TYR A 21 -2.81 -5.80 -11.84
CA TYR A 21 -3.50 -4.65 -11.26
C TYR A 21 -3.60 -4.82 -9.73
N PRO A 22 -3.28 -3.80 -8.91
CA PRO A 22 -2.68 -2.53 -9.31
C PRO A 22 -1.28 -2.73 -9.89
N GLN A 23 -0.94 -1.89 -10.86
CA GLN A 23 0.42 -1.83 -11.36
C GLN A 23 1.30 -1.35 -10.22
N GLU A 24 2.38 -2.06 -9.96
CA GLU A 24 3.40 -1.65 -9.00
C GLU A 24 4.63 -1.18 -9.77
N LEU A 25 5.24 -0.08 -9.34
CA LEU A 25 6.52 0.36 -9.88
C LEU A 25 7.62 -0.59 -9.43
N LEU A 26 8.29 -1.21 -10.41
CA LEU A 26 9.42 -2.08 -10.18
C LEU A 26 10.72 -1.28 -10.22
N ASN A 27 11.63 -1.62 -9.31
CA ASN A 27 13.01 -1.13 -9.39
C ASN A 27 13.70 -1.73 -10.64
N ILE A 28 14.41 -0.87 -11.37
CA ILE A 28 15.19 -1.25 -12.54
C ILE A 28 16.63 -1.37 -12.09
N VAL A 29 17.06 -2.60 -11.79
CA VAL A 29 18.38 -2.89 -11.21
C VAL A 29 19.54 -2.38 -12.05
N GLU A 30 19.37 -2.22 -13.36
CA GLU A 30 20.37 -1.65 -14.26
C GLU A 30 20.59 -0.14 -14.05
N ARG A 31 19.67 0.55 -13.37
CA ARG A 31 19.80 1.96 -12.96
C ARG A 31 20.45 2.15 -11.59
N ASP A 32 20.82 1.06 -10.91
CA ASP A 32 21.56 1.12 -9.64
C ASP A 32 22.96 1.73 -9.83
N PRO A 33 23.39 2.69 -8.99
CA PRO A 33 24.70 3.33 -9.08
C PRO A 33 25.90 2.39 -9.25
N ARG A 34 25.93 1.26 -8.53
CA ARG A 34 27.03 0.29 -8.58
C ARG A 34 26.97 -0.52 -9.87
N ARG A 35 25.78 -0.90 -10.32
CA ARG A 35 25.60 -1.60 -11.61
C ARG A 35 25.98 -0.74 -12.80
N ILE A 36 25.70 0.55 -12.75
CA ILE A 36 26.14 1.52 -13.77
C ILE A 36 27.67 1.59 -13.80
N TYR A 37 28.33 1.66 -12.65
CA TYR A 37 29.79 1.63 -12.56
C TYR A 37 30.36 0.32 -13.16
N ASP A 38 29.85 -0.84 -12.76
CA ASP A 38 30.33 -2.14 -13.24
C ASP A 38 30.23 -2.25 -14.77
N ARG A 39 29.13 -1.74 -15.35
CA ARG A 39 28.94 -1.70 -16.81
C ARG A 39 29.96 -0.79 -17.49
N GLN A 40 30.23 0.38 -16.91
CA GLN A 40 31.22 1.32 -17.42
C GLN A 40 32.62 0.72 -17.34
N ALA A 41 33.04 0.24 -16.17
CA ALA A 41 34.35 -0.37 -15.96
C ALA A 41 34.58 -1.54 -16.92
N SER A 42 33.58 -2.41 -17.08
CA SER A 42 33.62 -3.52 -18.03
C SER A 42 33.77 -3.07 -19.49
N TRP A 43 33.19 -1.92 -19.86
CA TRP A 43 33.35 -1.36 -21.20
C TRP A 43 34.79 -0.90 -21.43
N PHE A 44 35.39 -0.15 -20.49
CA PHE A 44 36.79 0.30 -20.61
C PHE A 44 37.76 -0.87 -20.70
N ILE A 45 37.60 -1.88 -19.83
CA ILE A 45 38.44 -3.09 -19.82
C ILE A 45 38.36 -3.83 -21.17
N ARG A 46 37.16 -4.01 -21.73
CA ARG A 46 36.98 -4.69 -23.03
C ARG A 46 37.60 -3.95 -24.21
N HIS A 47 37.78 -2.63 -24.10
CA HIS A 47 38.39 -1.81 -25.14
C HIS A 47 39.88 -1.55 -24.88
N GLY A 48 40.51 -2.32 -23.98
CA GLY A 48 41.94 -2.21 -23.68
C GLY A 48 42.33 -0.91 -22.99
N ALA A 49 41.36 -0.20 -22.39
CA ALA A 49 41.58 1.05 -21.68
C ALA A 49 41.53 0.85 -20.17
N MET A 50 42.30 1.64 -19.42
CA MET A 50 42.22 1.63 -17.95
C MET A 50 40.90 2.21 -17.48
N VAL A 51 40.40 1.71 -16.34
CA VAL A 51 39.20 2.28 -15.70
C VAL A 51 39.55 3.68 -15.17
N PRO A 52 38.87 4.74 -15.62
CA PRO A 52 39.28 6.13 -15.39
C PRO A 52 39.02 6.68 -13.98
N ILE A 53 38.22 5.99 -13.16
CA ILE A 53 37.80 6.46 -11.83
C ILE A 53 37.58 5.28 -10.89
N SER A 54 37.85 5.47 -9.60
CA SER A 54 37.58 4.46 -8.57
C SER A 54 36.08 4.37 -8.27
N THR A 55 35.62 3.26 -7.69
CA THR A 55 34.21 3.10 -7.30
C THR A 55 33.75 4.15 -6.28
N PRO A 56 34.49 4.46 -5.20
CA PRO A 56 34.08 5.51 -4.25
C PRO A 56 33.95 6.89 -4.90
N ASP A 57 34.91 7.29 -5.73
CA ASP A 57 34.89 8.59 -6.40
C ASP A 57 33.75 8.68 -7.42
N PHE A 58 33.49 7.58 -8.14
CA PHE A 58 32.36 7.50 -9.06
C PHE A 58 31.03 7.69 -8.36
N LEU A 59 30.80 6.97 -7.24
CA LEU A 59 29.57 7.08 -6.47
C LEU A 59 29.39 8.47 -5.84
N ALA A 60 30.47 9.17 -5.51
CA ALA A 60 30.43 10.55 -5.01
C ALA A 60 30.08 11.56 -6.11
N GLU A 61 30.61 11.39 -7.33
CA GLU A 61 30.33 12.31 -8.46
C GLU A 61 28.98 12.05 -9.14
N LEU A 62 28.45 10.83 -9.06
CA LEU A 62 27.22 10.42 -9.75
C LEU A 62 25.99 11.29 -9.42
N PRO A 63 25.64 11.58 -8.15
CA PRO A 63 24.49 12.41 -7.81
C PRO A 63 24.71 13.91 -8.10
N VAL A 64 25.96 14.34 -8.31
CA VAL A 64 26.26 15.72 -8.73
C VAL A 64 25.90 15.92 -10.20
N ARG A 65 26.05 14.88 -11.02
CA ARG A 65 25.89 14.93 -12.48
C ARG A 65 24.54 14.43 -12.96
N PHE A 66 23.94 13.50 -12.24
CA PHE A 66 22.67 12.85 -12.57
C PHE A 66 21.71 12.94 -11.40
N ARG A 67 20.41 12.73 -11.67
CA ARG A 67 19.40 12.75 -10.62
C ARG A 67 19.23 11.37 -10.04
N GLU A 68 19.02 11.29 -8.74
CA GLU A 68 18.78 10.04 -8.03
C GLU A 68 17.41 10.07 -7.36
N MET A 69 16.65 8.99 -7.53
CA MET A 69 15.36 8.80 -6.87
C MET A 69 15.10 7.30 -6.66
N ASP A 70 14.58 6.95 -5.48
CA ASP A 70 14.27 5.56 -5.09
C ASP A 70 15.45 4.58 -5.32
N GLY A 71 16.69 5.07 -5.11
CA GLY A 71 17.95 4.31 -5.28
C GLY A 71 18.36 4.07 -6.74
N MET A 72 17.71 4.75 -7.71
CA MET A 72 17.99 4.64 -9.14
C MET A 72 18.47 5.97 -9.71
N VAL A 73 19.31 5.90 -10.75
CA VAL A 73 19.88 7.06 -11.44
C VAL A 73 19.11 7.37 -12.73
N PHE A 74 18.85 8.66 -12.94
CA PHE A 74 18.07 9.19 -14.05
C PHE A 74 18.73 10.39 -14.70
N LEU A 75 18.47 10.55 -15.99
CA LEU A 75 18.63 11.84 -16.66
C LEU A 75 17.55 12.81 -16.18
N PRO A 76 17.78 14.13 -16.22
CA PRO A 76 16.79 15.12 -15.77
C PRO A 76 15.41 14.93 -16.41
N GLU A 77 15.35 14.62 -17.71
CA GLU A 77 14.10 14.43 -18.44
C GLU A 77 13.41 13.11 -18.05
N GLN A 78 14.19 12.06 -17.80
CA GLN A 78 13.68 10.76 -17.36
C GLN A 78 13.10 10.82 -15.95
N LEU A 79 13.68 11.63 -15.08
CA LEU A 79 13.17 11.79 -13.72
C LEU A 79 11.75 12.36 -13.73
N VAL A 80 11.49 13.38 -14.55
CA VAL A 80 10.15 13.97 -14.67
C VAL A 80 9.11 12.95 -15.13
N GLU A 81 9.47 12.06 -16.05
CA GLU A 81 8.61 10.97 -16.50
C GLU A 81 8.37 9.94 -15.39
N TYR A 82 9.43 9.56 -14.67
CA TYR A 82 9.36 8.62 -13.55
C TYR A 82 8.49 9.16 -12.40
N GLU A 83 8.66 10.42 -12.00
CA GLU A 83 7.86 11.09 -10.96
C GLU A 83 6.37 11.14 -11.32
N LYS A 84 6.03 11.41 -12.59
CA LYS A 84 4.64 11.37 -13.06
C LYS A 84 4.05 9.96 -12.94
N ALA A 85 4.79 8.92 -13.31
CA ALA A 85 4.31 7.54 -13.14
C ALA A 85 4.19 7.17 -11.66
N ARG A 86 5.15 7.57 -10.84
CA ARG A 86 5.16 7.38 -9.38
C ARG A 86 3.97 8.03 -8.69
N SER A 87 3.57 9.22 -9.10
CA SER A 87 2.38 9.89 -8.54
C SER A 87 1.06 9.18 -8.87
N ARG A 88 1.02 8.39 -9.94
CA ARG A 88 -0.17 7.67 -10.42
C ARG A 88 -0.26 6.24 -9.90
N ILE A 89 0.88 5.64 -9.58
CA ILE A 89 0.99 4.25 -9.15
C ILE A 89 1.15 4.20 -7.62
N PRO A 90 0.23 3.55 -6.89
CA PRO A 90 0.37 3.36 -5.45
C PRO A 90 1.69 2.66 -5.12
N GLN A 91 2.55 3.31 -4.31
CA GLN A 91 3.78 2.67 -3.83
C GLN A 91 3.45 1.64 -2.75
N VAL A 92 3.24 0.39 -3.17
CA VAL A 92 3.19 -0.75 -2.24
C VAL A 92 4.65 -1.05 -1.86
N LYS A 93 5.11 -0.48 -0.74
CA LYS A 93 6.44 -0.82 -0.20
C LYS A 93 6.48 -2.33 0.05
N GLN A 94 7.49 -3.02 -0.51
CA GLN A 94 7.87 -4.39 -0.14
C GLN A 94 8.44 -4.45 1.29
N ALA A 95 7.78 -3.84 2.26
CA ALA A 95 8.02 -4.21 3.64
C ALA A 95 7.47 -5.62 3.80
N GLU A 96 8.22 -6.51 4.45
CA GLU A 96 7.60 -7.62 5.15
C GLU A 96 6.53 -6.99 6.06
N LEU A 97 5.26 -7.08 5.64
CA LEU A 97 4.15 -6.36 6.22
C LEU A 97 3.84 -6.98 7.58
N PHE A 98 4.56 -6.53 8.60
CA PHE A 98 4.13 -6.73 9.98
C PHE A 98 2.77 -6.08 10.14
N VAL A 99 1.77 -6.88 10.51
CA VAL A 99 0.43 -6.39 10.81
C VAL A 99 0.47 -5.81 12.22
N SER A 100 0.62 -4.49 12.28
CA SER A 100 0.70 -3.74 13.55
C SER A 100 -0.57 -2.98 13.87
N ASP A 101 -1.33 -2.62 12.83
CA ASP A 101 -2.54 -1.80 12.86
C ASP A 101 -3.57 -2.27 11.81
N GLU A 102 -4.80 -1.74 11.85
CA GLU A 102 -5.83 -2.09 10.85
C GLU A 102 -5.39 -1.78 9.41
N ARG A 103 -4.63 -0.70 9.21
CA ARG A 103 -4.18 -0.30 7.86
C ARG A 103 -3.23 -1.33 7.26
N SER A 104 -2.22 -1.74 8.02
CA SER A 104 -1.26 -2.76 7.64
C SER A 104 -1.90 -4.14 7.50
N ALA A 105 -2.95 -4.45 8.27
CA ALA A 105 -3.77 -5.65 8.06
C ALA A 105 -4.43 -5.66 6.68
N ILE A 106 -5.04 -4.55 6.28
CA ILE A 106 -5.68 -4.39 4.97
C ILE A 106 -4.64 -4.45 3.84
N ASP A 107 -3.48 -3.81 4.01
CA ASP A 107 -2.40 -3.85 3.03
C ASP A 107 -1.87 -5.29 2.85
N TRP A 108 -1.73 -6.04 3.95
CA TRP A 108 -1.36 -7.47 3.90
C TRP A 108 -2.40 -8.30 3.16
N LEU A 109 -3.68 -8.15 3.50
CA LEU A 109 -4.79 -8.87 2.85
C LEU A 109 -4.89 -8.51 1.36
N THR A 110 -4.68 -7.25 1.02
CA THR A 110 -4.64 -6.77 -0.38
C THR A 110 -3.56 -7.51 -1.13
N ASN A 111 -2.32 -7.51 -0.64
CA ASN A 111 -1.20 -8.18 -1.30
C ASN A 111 -1.38 -9.70 -1.40
N PHE A 112 -2.00 -10.32 -0.40
CA PHE A 112 -2.36 -11.72 -0.42
C PHE A 112 -3.39 -12.02 -1.53
N LEU A 113 -4.49 -11.28 -1.57
CA LEU A 113 -5.60 -11.49 -2.51
C LEU A 113 -5.27 -11.09 -3.95
N LEU A 114 -4.38 -10.12 -4.16
CA LEU A 114 -3.87 -9.76 -5.49
C LEU A 114 -3.14 -10.93 -6.15
N LYS A 115 -2.31 -11.63 -5.38
CA LYS A 115 -1.57 -12.81 -5.85
C LYS A 115 -2.48 -14.03 -5.93
N ARG A 116 -3.38 -14.17 -4.96
CA ARG A 116 -4.18 -15.36 -4.75
C ARG A 116 -5.58 -15.04 -4.21
N PRO A 117 -6.58 -14.86 -5.09
CA PRO A 117 -7.98 -14.82 -4.67
C PRO A 117 -8.36 -16.10 -3.93
N SER A 118 -8.79 -15.95 -2.68
CA SER A 118 -8.83 -17.06 -1.72
C SER A 118 -10.10 -17.06 -0.90
N THR A 119 -10.51 -18.24 -0.43
CA THR A 119 -11.63 -18.35 0.52
C THR A 119 -11.18 -17.95 1.92
N ARG A 120 -12.14 -17.62 2.80
CA ARG A 120 -11.88 -17.33 4.21
C ARG A 120 -11.04 -18.42 4.88
N SER A 121 -11.35 -19.69 4.63
CA SER A 121 -10.62 -20.84 5.19
C SER A 121 -9.19 -20.96 4.69
N GLU A 122 -8.89 -20.47 3.48
CA GLU A 122 -7.54 -20.41 2.93
C GLU A 122 -6.74 -19.22 3.48
N ILE A 123 -7.40 -18.08 3.76
CA ILE A 123 -6.76 -16.85 4.28
C ILE A 123 -6.43 -16.99 5.76
N HIS A 124 -7.35 -17.52 6.56
CA HIS A 124 -7.24 -17.57 8.02
C HIS A 124 -5.92 -18.15 8.56
N PRO A 125 -5.45 -19.35 8.14
CA PRO A 125 -4.20 -19.92 8.67
C PRO A 125 -2.95 -19.09 8.33
N GLU A 126 -2.99 -18.31 7.24
CA GLU A 126 -1.88 -17.45 6.80
C GLU A 126 -1.90 -16.09 7.50
N TYR A 127 -3.10 -15.58 7.80
CA TYR A 127 -3.31 -14.24 8.36
C TYR A 127 -3.11 -14.19 9.88
N ILE A 128 -3.66 -15.17 10.63
CA ILE A 128 -3.62 -15.15 12.10
C ILE A 128 -2.20 -15.04 12.68
N PRO A 129 -1.17 -15.75 12.15
CA PRO A 129 0.21 -15.59 12.62
C PRO A 129 0.75 -14.17 12.47
N GLN A 130 0.25 -13.38 11.52
CA GLN A 130 0.77 -12.04 11.19
C GLN A 130 0.33 -10.98 12.21
N ILE A 131 -0.89 -11.09 12.74
CA ILE A 131 -1.44 -10.14 13.72
C ILE A 131 -0.66 -10.19 15.04
N GLY A 132 -0.17 -11.37 15.43
CA GLY A 132 0.46 -11.59 16.74
C GLY A 132 1.87 -10.99 16.89
N SER A 133 2.58 -10.70 15.79
CA SER A 133 4.01 -10.41 15.84
C SER A 133 4.38 -8.96 16.19
N ALA A 134 3.47 -7.99 16.00
CA ALA A 134 3.81 -6.57 16.17
C ALA A 134 2.61 -5.65 16.47
N LYS A 135 1.50 -6.18 17.03
CA LYS A 135 0.29 -5.41 17.32
C LYS A 135 0.60 -4.20 18.22
N ARG A 136 0.17 -3.01 17.81
CA ARG A 136 0.31 -1.80 18.64
C ARG A 136 -0.48 -1.91 19.93
N LYS A 137 0.09 -1.37 21.01
CA LYS A 137 -0.51 -1.45 22.34
C LYS A 137 -1.77 -0.58 22.38
N GLY A 138 -2.89 -1.17 22.81
CA GLY A 138 -4.17 -0.45 22.89
C GLY A 138 -4.88 -0.29 21.54
N GLU A 139 -4.34 -0.84 20.45
CA GLU A 139 -5.06 -0.88 19.18
C GLU A 139 -6.01 -2.07 19.09
N ILE A 140 -7.21 -1.83 18.55
CA ILE A 140 -8.15 -2.88 18.15
C ILE A 140 -8.07 -3.04 16.63
N ILE A 141 -7.57 -4.20 16.19
CA ILE A 141 -7.63 -4.64 14.80
C ILE A 141 -8.91 -5.47 14.65
N PRO A 142 -9.80 -5.16 13.69
CA PRO A 142 -11.00 -5.96 13.45
C PRO A 142 -10.68 -7.41 13.10
N GLU A 143 -11.64 -8.30 13.38
CA GLU A 143 -11.58 -9.70 12.98
C GLU A 143 -11.47 -9.85 11.44
N LEU A 144 -10.89 -10.96 10.99
CA LEU A 144 -10.67 -11.22 9.56
C LEU A 144 -11.95 -11.07 8.74
N ASP A 145 -13.08 -11.59 9.24
CA ASP A 145 -14.35 -11.56 8.51
C ASP A 145 -14.84 -10.11 8.31
N GLN A 146 -14.69 -9.25 9.32
CA GLN A 146 -15.01 -7.83 9.22
C GLN A 146 -14.07 -7.10 8.26
N LEU A 147 -12.76 -7.38 8.32
CA LEU A 147 -11.79 -6.80 7.38
C LEU A 147 -12.10 -7.17 5.93
N LEU A 148 -12.50 -8.42 5.69
CA LEU A 148 -12.86 -8.92 4.37
C LEU A 148 -14.13 -8.22 3.85
N GLU A 149 -15.18 -8.17 4.67
CA GLU A 149 -16.46 -7.55 4.31
C GLU A 149 -16.35 -6.03 4.05
N ASP A 150 -15.53 -5.32 4.83
CA ASP A 150 -15.40 -3.86 4.71
C ASP A 150 -14.52 -3.41 3.54
N ASN A 151 -13.59 -4.25 3.07
CA ASN A 151 -12.51 -3.81 2.17
C ASN A 151 -12.43 -4.59 0.85
N PHE A 152 -13.05 -5.77 0.76
CA PHE A 152 -12.88 -6.67 -0.37
C PHE A 152 -14.22 -7.14 -0.95
N LEU A 153 -14.16 -7.77 -2.12
CA LEU A 153 -15.34 -8.35 -2.76
C LEU A 153 -15.31 -9.86 -2.65
N LYS A 154 -16.46 -10.45 -2.36
CA LYS A 154 -16.67 -11.90 -2.37
C LYS A 154 -17.45 -12.28 -3.61
N TYR A 155 -16.98 -13.30 -4.33
CA TYR A 155 -17.78 -13.87 -5.43
C TYR A 155 -18.80 -14.85 -4.85
N ASP A 156 -20.09 -14.56 -5.06
CA ASP A 156 -21.23 -15.31 -4.50
C ASP A 156 -21.62 -16.54 -5.34
N GLY A 157 -20.99 -16.71 -6.51
CA GLY A 157 -21.32 -17.77 -7.47
C GLY A 157 -22.42 -17.38 -8.46
N THR A 158 -22.82 -16.11 -8.50
CA THR A 158 -23.79 -15.59 -9.46
C THR A 158 -23.10 -14.75 -10.53
N GLY A 159 -23.60 -14.85 -11.77
CA GLY A 159 -23.02 -14.14 -12.91
C GLY A 159 -21.63 -14.65 -13.32
N GLU A 160 -20.93 -13.86 -14.11
CA GLU A 160 -19.60 -14.21 -14.63
C GLU A 160 -18.52 -14.15 -13.54
N VAL A 161 -17.57 -15.08 -13.60
CA VAL A 161 -16.42 -15.09 -12.69
C VAL A 161 -15.54 -13.86 -12.93
N PRO A 162 -15.23 -13.07 -11.88
CA PRO A 162 -14.34 -11.92 -11.98
C PRO A 162 -13.00 -12.28 -12.62
N SER A 163 -12.48 -11.41 -13.49
CA SER A 163 -11.23 -11.64 -14.24
C SER A 163 -10.04 -12.00 -13.33
N GLN A 164 -9.98 -11.44 -12.11
CA GLN A 164 -8.92 -11.74 -11.15
C GLN A 164 -8.96 -13.20 -10.68
N ILE A 165 -10.16 -13.69 -10.32
CA ILE A 165 -10.37 -15.08 -9.92
C ILE A 165 -10.16 -16.02 -11.12
N HIS A 166 -10.69 -15.67 -12.29
CA HIS A 166 -10.53 -16.47 -13.51
C HIS A 166 -9.06 -16.63 -13.92
N SER A 167 -8.29 -15.54 -13.92
CA SER A 167 -6.86 -15.56 -14.26
C SER A 167 -6.06 -16.41 -13.29
N TYR A 168 -6.35 -16.31 -11.99
CA TYR A 168 -5.73 -17.16 -10.97
C TYR A 168 -6.08 -18.64 -11.16
N LEU A 169 -7.37 -18.96 -11.33
CA LEU A 169 -7.82 -20.34 -11.43
C LEU A 169 -7.30 -21.02 -12.71
N SER A 170 -7.39 -20.35 -13.86
CA SER A 170 -6.91 -20.90 -15.14
C SER A 170 -5.40 -21.14 -15.15
N THR A 171 -4.62 -20.31 -14.47
CA THR A 171 -3.17 -20.50 -14.37
C THR A 171 -2.82 -21.72 -13.50
N ASN A 172 -3.44 -21.83 -12.34
CA ASN A 172 -3.05 -22.79 -11.30
C ASN A 172 -3.76 -24.16 -11.39
N HIS A 173 -4.92 -24.24 -12.03
CA HIS A 173 -5.71 -25.47 -12.15
C HIS A 173 -5.82 -25.90 -13.62
N LYS A 174 -5.18 -27.03 -13.96
CA LYS A 174 -5.10 -27.53 -15.35
C LYS A 174 -6.48 -27.81 -15.96
N ASP A 175 -7.40 -28.28 -15.14
CA ASP A 175 -8.80 -28.59 -15.45
C ASP A 175 -9.66 -27.35 -15.72
N LEU A 176 -9.20 -26.16 -15.32
CA LEU A 176 -9.93 -24.89 -15.46
C LEU A 176 -9.37 -23.98 -16.57
N ARG A 177 -8.42 -24.49 -17.37
CA ARG A 177 -7.78 -23.73 -18.46
C ARG A 177 -8.71 -23.56 -19.64
N GLY A 178 -8.77 -22.34 -20.18
CA GLY A 178 -9.55 -22.02 -21.37
C GLY A 178 -11.07 -22.11 -21.18
N LEU A 179 -11.55 -22.33 -19.95
CA LEU A 179 -12.97 -22.29 -19.65
C LEU A 179 -13.50 -20.85 -19.72
N ASP A 180 -14.71 -20.73 -20.24
CA ASP A 180 -15.45 -19.48 -20.24
C ASP A 180 -15.77 -19.02 -18.80
N LYS A 181 -15.90 -17.71 -18.59
CA LYS A 181 -16.17 -17.10 -17.28
C LYS A 181 -17.52 -17.52 -16.69
N SER A 182 -18.46 -18.00 -17.51
CA SER A 182 -19.75 -18.53 -17.05
C SER A 182 -19.76 -20.06 -16.89
N SER A 183 -18.63 -20.75 -17.09
CA SER A 183 -18.57 -22.21 -17.02
C SER A 183 -18.95 -22.71 -15.61
N PRO A 184 -19.88 -23.68 -15.47
CA PRO A 184 -20.31 -24.17 -14.15
C PRO A 184 -19.17 -24.69 -13.27
N ALA A 185 -18.18 -25.37 -13.86
CA ALA A 185 -17.02 -25.89 -13.13
C ALA A 185 -16.14 -24.75 -12.58
N LEU A 186 -15.96 -23.70 -13.36
CA LEU A 186 -15.22 -22.51 -12.95
C LEU A 186 -15.97 -21.74 -11.86
N VAL A 187 -17.28 -21.49 -12.05
CA VAL A 187 -18.15 -20.81 -11.08
C VAL A 187 -18.12 -21.55 -9.73
N ALA A 188 -18.25 -22.88 -9.75
CA ALA A 188 -18.21 -23.69 -8.53
C ALA A 188 -16.87 -23.57 -7.77
N LYS A 189 -15.74 -23.48 -8.48
CA LYS A 189 -14.41 -23.32 -7.86
C LYS A 189 -14.12 -21.88 -7.43
N ALA A 190 -14.71 -20.91 -8.12
CA ALA A 190 -14.57 -19.49 -7.85
C ALA A 190 -15.41 -19.02 -6.65
N LYS A 191 -16.52 -19.72 -6.37
CA LYS A 191 -17.45 -19.36 -5.30
C LYS A 191 -16.74 -19.19 -3.95
N ASP A 192 -17.22 -18.21 -3.18
CA ASP A 192 -16.74 -17.85 -1.85
C ASP A 192 -15.29 -17.33 -1.78
N ARG A 193 -14.65 -17.10 -2.93
CA ARG A 193 -13.33 -16.46 -2.98
C ARG A 193 -13.45 -14.94 -2.88
N TRP A 194 -12.60 -14.39 -2.03
CA TRP A 194 -12.38 -12.96 -1.89
C TRP A 194 -11.38 -12.47 -2.93
N TYR A 195 -11.56 -11.25 -3.39
CA TYR A 195 -10.73 -10.61 -4.40
C TYR A 195 -10.73 -9.09 -4.23
N VAL A 196 -9.75 -8.42 -4.84
CA VAL A 196 -9.56 -6.97 -4.67
C VAL A 196 -10.51 -6.21 -5.61
N PRO A 197 -11.24 -5.19 -5.12
CA PRO A 197 -12.14 -4.40 -5.96
C PRO A 197 -11.38 -3.61 -7.04
N ASP A 198 -12.04 -3.41 -8.18
CA ASP A 198 -11.61 -2.43 -9.19
C ASP A 198 -11.79 -0.98 -8.67
N PRO A 199 -11.17 0.06 -9.28
CA PRO A 199 -11.26 1.44 -8.79
C PRO A 199 -12.68 1.95 -8.52
N ASN A 200 -13.64 1.56 -9.36
CA ASN A 200 -15.00 2.05 -9.26
C ASN A 200 -15.71 1.40 -8.06
N LYS A 201 -15.59 0.07 -7.93
CA LYS A 201 -16.14 -0.67 -6.79
C LYS A 201 -15.41 -0.35 -5.48
N ALA A 202 -14.12 -0.01 -5.55
CA ALA A 202 -13.33 0.40 -4.41
C ALA A 202 -13.88 1.70 -3.81
N GLN A 203 -14.28 2.68 -4.63
CA GLN A 203 -14.91 3.91 -4.14
C GLN A 203 -16.25 3.64 -3.44
N ASP A 204 -17.07 2.72 -3.97
CA ASP A 204 -18.35 2.38 -3.35
C ASP A 204 -18.18 1.61 -2.04
N LEU A 205 -17.18 0.72 -1.96
CA LEU A 205 -16.80 0.06 -0.71
C LEU A 205 -16.26 1.07 0.30
N GLU A 206 -15.39 1.99 -0.10
CA GLU A 206 -14.83 3.01 0.78
C GLU A 206 -15.94 3.89 1.38
N LYS A 207 -16.95 4.28 0.60
CA LYS A 207 -18.13 5.01 1.11
C LYS A 207 -18.94 4.20 2.13
N LYS A 208 -19.11 2.88 1.90
CA LYS A 208 -19.82 2.00 2.85
C LYS A 208 -19.02 1.84 4.14
N ARG A 209 -17.71 1.61 4.00
CA ARG A 209 -16.77 1.51 5.12
C ARG A 209 -16.73 2.79 5.93
N GLU A 210 -16.63 3.95 5.29
CA GLU A 210 -16.64 5.25 5.97
C GLU A 210 -17.92 5.44 6.79
N LYS A 211 -19.10 5.10 6.24
CA LYS A 211 -20.35 5.12 7.00
C LYS A 211 -20.34 4.18 8.21
N ALA A 212 -19.77 2.98 8.07
CA ALA A 212 -19.64 2.03 9.17
C ALA A 212 -18.69 2.55 10.27
N LEU A 213 -17.54 3.11 9.88
CA LEU A 213 -16.57 3.72 10.79
C LEU A 213 -17.18 4.91 11.54
N LEU A 214 -17.93 5.79 10.86
CA LEU A 214 -18.59 6.92 11.52
C LEU A 214 -19.71 6.46 12.48
N LYS A 215 -20.43 5.39 12.13
CA LYS A 215 -21.40 4.79 13.06
C LYS A 215 -20.71 4.22 14.31
N GLU A 216 -19.56 3.58 14.16
CA GLU A 216 -18.75 3.13 15.28
C GLU A 216 -18.18 4.31 16.09
N PHE A 217 -17.81 5.41 15.43
CA PHE A 217 -17.31 6.62 16.07
C PHE A 217 -18.30 7.25 17.06
N GLU A 218 -19.61 7.12 16.81
CA GLU A 218 -20.63 7.57 17.76
C GLU A 218 -20.51 6.87 19.13
N THR A 219 -20.00 5.63 19.17
CA THR A 219 -19.74 4.94 20.45
C THR A 219 -18.65 5.64 21.25
N TYR A 220 -17.59 6.13 20.60
CA TYR A 220 -16.52 6.92 21.24
C TYR A 220 -17.02 8.30 21.69
N LYS A 221 -17.90 8.95 20.93
CA LYS A 221 -18.55 10.20 21.34
C LYS A 221 -19.42 10.01 22.59
N SER A 222 -20.20 8.93 22.62
CA SER A 222 -21.10 8.62 23.74
C SER A 222 -20.38 8.05 24.98
N PHE A 223 -19.07 7.78 24.89
CA PHE A 223 -18.30 7.22 25.99
C PHE A 223 -18.21 8.19 27.18
N THR A 224 -18.81 7.78 28.31
CA THR A 224 -18.86 8.55 29.57
C THR A 224 -17.72 8.23 30.54
N GLY A 225 -16.89 7.23 30.22
CA GLY A 225 -15.75 6.87 31.06
C GLY A 225 -14.61 7.89 31.01
N ARG A 226 -13.69 7.80 31.99
CA ARG A 226 -12.57 8.73 32.13
C ARG A 226 -11.45 8.52 31.10
N LYS A 227 -11.16 7.26 30.73
CA LYS A 227 -10.08 6.91 29.80
C LYS A 227 -10.47 5.71 28.94
N ILE A 228 -10.24 5.83 27.63
CA ILE A 228 -10.37 4.76 26.65
C ILE A 228 -9.06 3.98 26.68
N LYS A 229 -9.12 2.66 26.94
CA LYS A 229 -7.92 1.82 27.06
C LYS A 229 -7.52 1.18 25.75
N GLU A 230 -8.51 0.83 24.95
CA GLU A 230 -8.34 0.19 23.65
C GLU A 230 -9.20 0.95 22.64
N SER A 231 -8.66 1.20 21.45
CA SER A 231 -9.35 1.95 20.41
C SER A 231 -8.99 1.43 19.02
N ARG A 232 -9.97 1.48 18.12
CA ARG A 232 -9.77 1.22 16.69
C ARG A 232 -9.33 2.51 16.01
N LEU A 233 -8.05 2.60 15.66
CA LEU A 233 -7.45 3.84 15.14
C LEU A 233 -8.17 4.36 13.89
N GLU A 234 -8.61 3.48 12.99
CA GLU A 234 -9.27 3.93 11.76
C GLU A 234 -10.62 4.58 12.01
N VAL A 235 -11.33 4.18 13.07
CA VAL A 235 -12.59 4.82 13.51
C VAL A 235 -12.31 6.22 14.05
N LEU A 236 -11.27 6.37 14.87
CA LEU A 236 -10.85 7.68 15.37
C LEU A 236 -10.44 8.60 14.21
N ARG A 237 -9.67 8.09 13.24
CA ARG A 237 -9.22 8.87 12.08
C ARG A 237 -10.41 9.31 11.22
N ALA A 238 -11.37 8.43 10.96
CA ALA A 238 -12.58 8.77 10.20
C ALA A 238 -13.43 9.80 10.95
N GLY A 239 -13.65 9.58 12.25
CA GLY A 239 -14.41 10.47 13.10
C GLY A 239 -13.80 11.87 13.25
N PHE A 240 -12.49 11.96 13.46
CA PHE A 240 -11.79 13.24 13.57
C PHE A 240 -11.81 14.00 12.24
N ARG A 241 -11.63 13.32 11.10
CA ARG A 241 -11.77 13.92 9.77
C ARG A 241 -13.19 14.49 9.55
N ALA A 242 -14.22 13.73 9.92
CA ALA A 242 -15.61 14.18 9.80
C ALA A 242 -15.94 15.35 10.73
N ALA A 243 -15.50 15.28 12.00
CA ALA A 243 -15.67 16.36 12.97
C ALA A 243 -14.94 17.64 12.53
N TRP A 244 -13.73 17.51 11.99
CA TRP A 244 -12.96 18.63 11.44
C TRP A 244 -13.69 19.29 10.26
N ALA A 245 -14.19 18.49 9.32
CA ALA A 245 -14.98 18.99 8.18
C ALA A 245 -16.27 19.70 8.63
N ALA A 246 -16.87 19.24 9.73
CA ALA A 246 -18.05 19.85 10.35
C ALA A 246 -17.73 21.06 11.27
N LYS A 247 -16.44 21.42 11.44
CA LYS A 247 -15.96 22.42 12.41
C LYS A 247 -16.30 22.10 13.87
N ASP A 248 -16.53 20.83 14.18
CA ASP A 248 -16.76 20.33 15.54
C ASP A 248 -15.42 20.00 16.21
N TYR A 249 -14.63 21.04 16.49
CA TYR A 249 -13.32 20.92 17.12
C TYR A 249 -13.40 20.40 18.56
N GLN A 250 -14.49 20.70 19.26
CA GLN A 250 -14.71 20.26 20.64
C GLN A 250 -14.83 18.74 20.75
N THR A 251 -15.50 18.09 19.80
CA THR A 251 -15.55 16.61 19.77
C THR A 251 -14.17 16.00 19.60
N ILE A 252 -13.31 16.57 18.73
CA ILE A 252 -11.93 16.10 18.52
C ILE A 252 -11.14 16.17 19.84
N ILE A 253 -11.14 17.34 20.48
CA ILE A 253 -10.40 17.57 21.74
C ILE A 253 -10.94 16.69 22.87
N SER A 254 -12.26 16.58 23.01
CA SER A 254 -12.93 15.77 24.03
C SER A 254 -12.53 14.30 23.96
N ILE A 255 -12.50 13.73 22.77
CA ILE A 255 -12.14 12.32 22.57
C ILE A 255 -10.63 12.14 22.72
N ALA A 256 -9.81 13.02 22.14
CA ALA A 256 -8.35 12.96 22.25
C ALA A 256 -7.89 12.96 23.71
N ASN A 257 -8.48 13.79 24.58
CA ASN A 257 -8.18 13.84 26.02
C ASN A 257 -8.53 12.56 26.78
N LYS A 258 -9.40 11.71 26.22
CA LYS A 258 -9.76 10.41 26.80
C LYS A 258 -8.87 9.28 26.29
N LEU A 259 -8.08 9.50 25.24
CA LEU A 259 -7.15 8.50 24.71
C LEU A 259 -5.85 8.46 25.54
N PRO A 260 -5.11 7.33 25.52
CA PRO A 260 -3.73 7.32 25.99
C PRO A 260 -2.88 8.26 25.12
N GLU A 261 -1.93 8.96 25.75
CA GLU A 261 -1.04 9.90 25.06
C GLU A 261 -0.21 9.18 23.99
N GLU A 262 0.22 7.95 24.29
CA GLU A 262 0.95 7.09 23.37
C GLU A 262 0.13 6.79 22.10
N THR A 263 -1.17 6.54 22.24
CA THR A 263 -2.06 6.27 21.10
C THR A 263 -2.18 7.47 20.17
N LEU A 264 -2.19 8.69 20.72
CA LEU A 264 -2.24 9.92 19.91
C LEU A 264 -0.89 10.20 19.24
N GLN A 265 0.22 10.05 19.97
CA GLN A 265 1.57 10.31 19.47
C GLN A 265 2.03 9.32 18.40
N GLU A 266 1.62 8.05 18.49
CA GLU A 266 1.93 7.02 17.48
C GLU A 266 1.14 7.17 16.17
N ASP A 267 0.14 8.06 16.14
CA ASP A 267 -0.70 8.33 14.97
C ASP A 267 -0.61 9.79 14.54
N GLU A 268 0.32 10.06 13.62
CA GLU A 268 0.58 11.40 13.07
C GLU A 268 -0.70 12.12 12.58
N LYS A 269 -1.67 11.38 12.02
CA LYS A 269 -2.91 11.97 11.50
C LYS A 269 -3.83 12.42 12.64
N LEU A 270 -3.96 11.61 13.68
CA LEU A 270 -4.76 11.98 14.85
C LEU A 270 -4.11 13.14 15.61
N LEU A 271 -2.79 13.11 15.80
CA LEU A 271 -2.04 14.19 16.45
C LEU A 271 -2.22 15.50 15.69
N THR A 272 -2.03 15.49 14.37
CA THR A 272 -2.20 16.69 13.52
C THR A 272 -3.61 17.27 13.64
N LEU A 273 -4.66 16.43 13.59
CA LEU A 273 -6.04 16.90 13.70
C LEU A 273 -6.37 17.45 15.10
N TYR A 274 -5.77 16.87 16.14
CA TYR A 274 -5.91 17.36 17.51
C TYR A 274 -5.23 18.72 17.70
N ASP A 275 -3.98 18.86 17.29
CA ASP A 275 -3.22 20.12 17.40
C ASP A 275 -3.92 21.25 16.63
N MET A 276 -4.37 20.96 15.41
CA MET A 276 -5.13 21.91 14.61
C MET A 276 -6.47 22.29 15.27
N ALA A 277 -7.14 21.35 15.96
CA ALA A 277 -8.38 21.62 16.67
C ALA A 277 -8.14 22.52 17.90
N LEU A 278 -7.08 22.27 18.67
CA LEU A 278 -6.68 23.11 19.80
C LEU A 278 -6.46 24.56 19.36
N THR A 279 -5.63 24.79 18.34
CA THR A 279 -5.35 26.14 17.83
C THR A 279 -6.63 26.86 17.43
N ARG A 280 -7.56 26.18 16.74
CA ARG A 280 -8.84 26.77 16.31
C ARG A 280 -9.79 27.08 17.47
N THR A 281 -9.69 26.38 18.59
CA THR A 281 -10.50 26.66 19.77
C THR A 281 -9.90 27.71 20.70
N GLU A 282 -8.60 27.97 20.61
CA GLU A 282 -7.94 29.05 21.34
C GLU A 282 -8.08 30.41 20.61
N GLU A 283 -8.23 30.39 19.29
CA GLU A 283 -8.44 31.58 18.44
C GLU A 283 -9.89 32.11 18.42
N ASN A 284 -10.86 31.35 18.95
CA ASN A 284 -12.28 31.71 19.03
C ASN A 284 -12.71 31.99 20.48
#